data_AF-A0A2D7TGN5-F1
#
_entry.id   AF-A0A2D7TGN5-F1
#
_cell.length_a   1.000
_cell.length_b   1.000
_cell.length_c   1.000
_cell.angle_alpha   90.00
_cell.angle_beta   90.00
_cell.angle_gamma   90.00
#
_symmetry.space_group_name_H-M   'P 1'
#
loop_
_entity.id
_entity.type
_entity.pdbx_description
1 polymer ?
#
loop_
_entity_poly.entity_id
_entity_poly.type
_entity_poly.pdbx_seq_one_letter_code
_entity_poly.pdbx_strand_id
1 'polypeptide(L)'
;RDILNNDYVLISLYVDDKTALSEENWYVSSYDGKVKKSIGRQNSDFQISRFQNNAQPYYVVINPFSDQIISPPWGYELNTEKYIDNLKKGINAFYEN
;
A
#
# COMPACT_ATOMS: atom_id res chain seq x y z
N ARG A 1 -5.65 -5.39 -18.02
CA ARG A 1 -5.84 -4.44 -16.88
C ARG A 1 -7.19 -4.65 -16.19
N ASP A 2 -8.08 -5.43 -16.79
CA ASP A 2 -9.46 -5.65 -16.37
C ASP A 2 -9.61 -5.99 -14.89
N ILE A 3 -8.77 -6.89 -14.35
CA ILE A 3 -8.78 -7.24 -12.92
C ILE A 3 -8.61 -6.00 -12.02
N LEU A 4 -7.63 -5.16 -12.30
CA LEU A 4 -7.35 -3.97 -11.50
C LEU A 4 -8.45 -2.91 -11.63
N ASN A 5 -9.12 -2.85 -12.77
CA ASN A 5 -10.14 -1.84 -13.05
C ASN A 5 -11.52 -2.23 -12.52
N ASN A 6 -11.82 -3.53 -12.46
CA ASN A 6 -13.17 -4.03 -12.18
C ASN A 6 -13.26 -4.76 -10.83
N ASP A 7 -12.18 -5.41 -10.39
CA ASP A 7 -12.20 -6.25 -9.19
C ASP A 7 -11.49 -5.61 -7.99
N TYR A 8 -10.76 -4.51 -8.22
CA TYR A 8 -9.99 -3.82 -7.19
C TYR A 8 -10.31 -2.32 -7.12
N VAL A 9 -10.27 -1.78 -5.91
CA VAL A 9 -10.04 -0.35 -5.69
C VAL A 9 -8.53 -0.15 -5.51
N LEU A 10 -7.87 0.38 -6.54
CA LEU A 10 -6.42 0.63 -6.50
C LEU A 10 -6.12 1.95 -5.79
N ILE A 11 -5.28 1.88 -4.74
CA ILE A 11 -4.75 3.05 -4.04
C ILE A 11 -3.25 3.11 -4.27
N SER A 12 -2.76 4.24 -4.80
CA SER A 12 -1.33 4.46 -5.05
C SER A 12 -0.74 5.43 -4.03
N LEU A 13 0.18 4.93 -3.22
CA LEU A 13 0.90 5.71 -2.22
C LEU A 13 2.27 6.13 -2.78
N TYR A 14 2.34 7.33 -3.34
CA TYR A 14 3.61 7.91 -3.81
C TYR A 14 4.40 8.41 -2.61
N VAL A 15 5.55 7.81 -2.30
CA VAL A 15 6.35 8.20 -1.13
C VAL A 15 7.28 9.39 -1.39
N ASP A 16 7.52 9.70 -2.67
CA ASP A 16 8.34 10.81 -3.11
C ASP A 16 7.52 12.08 -3.40
N ASP A 17 6.19 12.02 -3.26
CA ASP A 17 5.26 13.13 -3.43
C ASP A 17 5.68 14.34 -2.56
N LYS A 18 5.87 15.47 -3.24
CA LYS A 18 6.36 16.74 -2.68
C LYS A 18 5.25 17.67 -2.20
N THR A 19 3.98 17.30 -2.38
CA THR A 19 2.83 18.09 -1.95
C THR A 19 2.93 18.34 -0.45
N ALA A 20 3.05 19.61 -0.07
CA ALA A 20 3.13 20.02 1.32
C ALA A 20 1.78 19.79 2.01
N LEU A 21 1.85 19.32 3.24
CA LEU A 21 0.68 19.26 4.13
C LEU A 21 0.54 20.60 4.83
N SER A 22 -0.70 20.96 5.15
CA SER A 22 -0.96 22.04 6.10
C SER A 22 -0.36 21.71 7.48
N GLU A 23 0.03 22.73 8.24
CA GLU A 23 0.80 22.56 9.48
C GLU A 23 0.04 21.75 10.54
N GLU A 24 -1.29 21.86 10.57
CA GLU A 24 -2.16 21.09 11.47
C GLU A 24 -2.14 19.58 11.21
N ASN A 25 -1.70 19.16 10.01
CA ASN A 25 -1.57 17.76 9.63
C ASN A 25 -0.15 17.21 9.82
N TRP A 26 0.78 18.03 10.33
CA TRP A 26 2.14 17.57 10.64
C TRP A 26 2.13 16.74 11.92
N TYR A 27 2.88 15.64 11.90
CA TYR A 27 3.06 14.80 13.09
C TYR A 27 4.49 14.29 13.19
N VAL A 28 4.89 13.90 14.39
CA VAL A 28 6.17 13.22 14.66
C VAL A 28 5.95 11.72 14.53
N SER A 29 6.67 11.09 13.61
CA SER A 29 6.58 9.64 13.44
C SER A 29 7.09 8.88 14.66
N SER A 30 6.33 7.86 15.07
CA SER A 30 6.76 6.91 16.10
C SER A 30 7.88 5.98 15.63
N TYR A 31 8.11 5.86 14.31
CA TYR A 31 9.14 5.02 13.73
C TYR A 31 10.52 5.69 13.74
N ASP A 32 10.63 6.94 13.27
CA ASP A 32 11.93 7.63 13.12
C ASP A 32 12.08 8.94 13.90
N GLY A 33 11.04 9.37 14.64
CA GLY A 33 11.05 10.62 15.39
C GLY A 33 11.08 11.88 14.54
N LYS A 34 10.88 11.78 13.22
CA LYS A 34 10.92 12.94 12.31
C LYS A 34 9.53 13.49 12.05
N VAL A 35 9.47 14.81 11.87
CA VAL A 35 8.22 15.50 11.47
C VAL A 35 7.90 15.21 10.01
N LYS A 36 6.70 14.69 9.73
CA LYS A 36 6.18 14.48 8.38
C LYS A 36 5.43 15.73 7.93
N LYS A 37 5.88 16.32 6.81
CA LYS A 37 5.42 17.63 6.30
C LYS A 37 4.87 17.59 4.87
N SER A 38 4.94 16.43 4.21
CA SER A 38 4.45 16.22 2.85
C SER A 38 3.70 14.90 2.75
N ILE A 39 2.82 14.78 1.75
CA ILE A 39 2.07 13.55 1.48
C ILE A 39 3.02 12.36 1.33
N GLY A 40 4.11 12.50 0.57
CA GLY A 40 5.07 11.41 0.38
C GLY A 40 5.76 10.97 1.67
N ARG A 41 6.05 11.90 2.58
CA ARG A 41 6.61 11.56 3.89
C ARG A 41 5.60 10.82 4.76
N GLN A 42 4.32 11.18 4.73
CA GLN A 42 3.27 10.42 5.42
C GLN A 42 3.09 9.03 4.82
N ASN A 43 3.07 8.92 3.49
CA ASN A 43 2.96 7.64 2.79
C ASN A 43 4.12 6.69 3.10
N SER A 44 5.36 7.19 3.08
CA SER A 44 6.54 6.41 3.48
C SER A 44 6.44 5.91 4.91
N ASP A 45 6.02 6.79 5.82
CA ASP A 45 5.87 6.46 7.23
C ASP A 45 4.75 5.45 7.48
N PHE A 46 3.62 5.61 6.79
CA PHE A 46 2.51 4.67 6.81
C PHE A 46 2.95 3.29 6.30
N GLN A 47 3.66 3.22 5.17
CA GLN A 47 4.15 1.96 4.63
C GLN A 47 5.04 1.21 5.63
N ILE A 48 5.96 1.94 6.28
CA ILE A 48 6.88 1.36 7.26
C ILE A 48 6.16 0.94 8.54
N SER A 49 5.34 1.82 9.10
CA SER A 49 4.67 1.56 10.37
C SER A 49 3.59 0.48 10.25
N ARG A 50 2.85 0.45 9.13
CA ARG A 50 1.75 -0.51 8.91
C ARG A 50 2.23 -1.85 8.36
N PHE A 51 3.13 -1.83 7.39
CA PHE A 51 3.54 -3.04 6.65
C PHE A 51 4.98 -3.46 6.89
N GLN A 52 5.72 -2.75 7.76
CA GLN A 52 7.11 -3.06 8.10
C GLN A 52 8.02 -3.15 6.87
N ASN A 53 7.74 -2.32 5.86
CA ASN A 53 8.44 -2.33 4.58
C ASN A 53 8.71 -0.90 4.10
N ASN A 54 9.88 -0.66 3.51
CA ASN A 54 10.29 0.63 2.93
C ASN A 54 10.69 0.54 1.46
N ALA A 55 10.62 -0.66 0.86
CA ALA A 55 11.01 -0.90 -0.52
C ALA A 55 9.84 -0.62 -1.46
N GLN A 56 10.16 -0.27 -2.71
CA GLN A 56 9.20 -0.06 -3.78
C GLN A 56 9.69 -0.73 -5.08
N PRO A 57 8.79 -1.22 -5.94
CA PRO A 57 7.34 -1.29 -5.73
C PRO A 57 6.96 -2.32 -4.66
N TYR A 58 5.85 -2.09 -3.97
CA TYR A 58 5.32 -2.99 -2.94
C TYR A 58 3.79 -2.97 -2.98
N TYR A 59 3.19 -4.13 -3.19
CA TYR A 59 1.76 -4.33 -3.34
C TYR A 59 1.22 -5.12 -2.16
N VAL A 60 0.15 -4.61 -1.56
CA VAL A 60 -0.56 -5.23 -0.44
C VAL A 60 -2.04 -5.30 -0.79
N VAL A 61 -2.64 -6.47 -0.56
CA VAL A 61 -4.10 -6.64 -0.70
C VAL A 61 -4.72 -6.67 0.69
N ILE A 62 -5.63 -5.74 0.93
CA ILE A 62 -6.37 -5.61 2.18
C ILE A 62 -7.86 -5.85 1.96
N ASN A 63 -8.53 -6.43 2.95
CA ASN A 63 -9.98 -6.43 3.01
C ASN A 63 -10.45 -5.06 3.50
N PRO A 64 -11.27 -4.33 2.73
CA PRO A 64 -11.69 -2.97 3.08
C PRO A 64 -12.64 -2.90 4.30
N PHE A 65 -13.25 -4.02 4.69
CA PHE A 65 -14.17 -4.07 5.83
C PHE A 65 -13.49 -4.47 7.13
N SER A 66 -12.50 -5.37 7.07
CA SER A 66 -11.79 -5.86 8.27
C SER A 66 -10.41 -5.22 8.49
N ASP A 67 -9.89 -4.48 7.51
CA ASP A 67 -8.52 -3.92 7.52
C ASP A 67 -7.44 -5.00 7.75
N GLN A 68 -7.71 -6.22 7.27
CA GLN A 68 -6.75 -7.33 7.32
C GLN A 68 -6.06 -7.50 5.98
N ILE A 69 -4.78 -7.85 6.01
CA ILE A 69 -4.03 -8.31 4.85
C ILE A 69 -4.51 -9.73 4.53
N ILE A 70 -5.10 -9.92 3.35
CA ILE A 70 -5.74 -11.18 2.95
C ILE A 70 -4.93 -11.97 1.92
N SER A 71 -3.78 -11.45 1.50
CA SER A 71 -2.86 -12.14 0.60
C SER A 71 -1.42 -11.76 0.92
N PRO A 72 -0.44 -12.67 0.74
CA PRO A 72 0.97 -12.32 0.90
C PRO A 72 1.35 -11.12 0.02
N PRO A 73 1.92 -10.05 0.62
CA PRO A 73 2.41 -8.92 -0.16
C PRO A 73 3.50 -9.33 -1.15
N TRP A 74 3.62 -8.58 -2.25
CA TRP A 74 4.69 -8.81 -3.23
C TRP A 74 5.35 -7.51 -3.68
N GLY A 75 6.61 -7.64 -4.11
CA GLY A 75 7.40 -6.52 -4.60
C GLY A 75 7.41 -6.43 -6.12
N TYR A 76 8.60 -6.14 -6.67
CA TYR A 76 8.84 -6.13 -8.11
C TYR A 76 8.65 -7.52 -8.73
N GLU A 77 7.71 -7.63 -9.69
CA GLU A 77 7.44 -8.84 -10.44
C GLU A 77 7.29 -8.49 -11.93
N LEU A 78 8.13 -9.11 -12.77
CA LEU A 78 8.16 -8.88 -14.22
C LEU A 78 7.40 -9.94 -15.01
N ASN A 79 7.13 -11.09 -14.40
CA ASN A 79 6.34 -12.13 -15.01
C ASN A 79 4.85 -11.80 -14.86
N THR A 80 4.22 -11.49 -15.99
CA THR A 80 2.80 -11.13 -16.07
C THR A 80 1.87 -12.20 -15.47
N GLU A 81 2.15 -13.48 -15.69
CA GLU A 81 1.32 -14.57 -15.17
C GLU A 81 1.40 -14.65 -13.64
N LYS A 82 2.61 -14.53 -13.08
CA LYS A 82 2.80 -14.46 -11.62
C LYS A 82 2.13 -13.24 -11.00
N TYR A 83 2.19 -12.09 -11.67
CA TYR A 83 1.49 -10.89 -11.21
C TYR A 83 -0.03 -11.09 -11.19
N ILE A 84 -0.60 -11.69 -12.25
CA ILE A 84 -2.03 -12.03 -12.31
C ILE A 84 -2.41 -13.04 -11.23
N ASP A 85 -1.57 -14.06 -10.99
CA ASP A 85 -1.79 -15.05 -9.94
C ASP A 85 -1.86 -14.42 -8.54
N ASN A 86 -0.96 -13.47 -8.24
CA ASN A 86 -0.99 -12.71 -6.98
C ASN A 86 -2.31 -11.93 -6.80
N LEU A 87 -2.81 -11.28 -7.87
CA LEU A 87 -4.11 -10.61 -7.82
C LEU A 87 -5.26 -11.59 -7.58
N LYS A 88 -5.27 -12.72 -8.28
CA LYS A 88 -6.32 -13.74 -8.11
C LYS A 88 -6.34 -14.33 -6.70
N LYS A 89 -5.18 -14.55 -6.09
CA LYS A 89 -5.09 -14.99 -4.68
C LYS A 89 -5.80 -14.00 -3.74
N GLY A 90 -5.62 -12.70 -3.95
CA GLY A 90 -6.30 -11.68 -3.16
C GLY A 90 -7.82 -11.67 -3.35
N ILE A 91 -8.29 -11.81 -4.60
CA ILE A 91 -9.72 -11.91 -4.91
C ILE A 91 -10.35 -13.16 -4.26
N ASN A 92 -9.71 -14.31 -4.42
CA ASN A 92 -10.21 -15.56 -3.85
C ASN A 92 -10.29 -15.47 -2.33
N ALA A 93 -9.25 -14.97 -1.67
CA ALA A 93 -9.25 -14.78 -0.22
C ALA A 93 -10.33 -13.80 0.28
N PHE A 94 -10.76 -12.85 -0.55
CA PHE A 94 -11.86 -11.94 -0.22
C PHE A 94 -13.23 -12.63 -0.25
N TYR A 95 -13.46 -13.54 -1.20
CA TYR A 95 -14.75 -14.24 -1.36
C TYR A 95 -14.86 -15.56 -0.58
N GLU A 96 -13.74 -16.12 -0.11
CA GLU A 96 -13.72 -17.32 0.74
C GLU A 96 -14.06 -17.03 2.21
N ASN A 97 -14.08 -15.76 2.63
CA ASN A 97 -14.43 -15.30 3.99
C ASN A 97 -15.74 -14.50 4.00
#